data_AF-A0A929HBE5-F1
#
_entry.id   AF-A0A929HBE5-F1
#
_cell.length_a   1.000
_cell.length_b   1.000
_cell.length_c   1.000
_cell.angle_alpha   90.00
_cell.angle_beta   90.00
_cell.angle_gamma   90.00
#
_symmetry.space_group_name_H-M   'P 1'
#
loop_
_entity.id
_entity.type
_entity.pdbx_description
1 polymer ?
#
loop_
_entity_poly.entity_id
_entity_poly.type
_entity_poly.pdbx_seq_one_letter_code
_entity_poly.pdbx_strand_id
1 'polypeptide(L)'
;FGNNDYYEDVHLTYNWLYTQDNRVYWWARVMEDSWFRNQLRCRWDELYQNVLSSEHMHTIIDSTLVVMGESVSRNFQRWPILGTYVWPNSFVGQTYSEEEWFLRNWIDDRLEWMDGRWGGQCWPLSDESEEVIPLPESGRIYPNPSDLSSTFVDLDGLMETEVSFILYDMSGRVVHQDVAHYSGREFAYALPDLSYLSNGVYTLEIEGGSQKRAVFKLIKH
;
A
#
# COMPACT_ATOMS: atom_id res chain seq x y z
N PHE A 1 -20.81 -19.76 8.86
CA PHE A 1 -21.91 -20.58 9.38
C PHE A 1 -22.54 -21.32 8.22
N GLY A 2 -22.22 -22.60 8.09
CA GLY A 2 -22.75 -23.43 7.03
C GLY A 2 -23.61 -24.49 7.67
N ASN A 3 -24.92 -24.36 7.59
CA ASN A 3 -25.84 -25.49 7.76
C ASN A 3 -25.59 -26.59 6.71
N ASN A 4 -24.49 -26.54 5.96
CA ASN A 4 -24.17 -27.41 4.84
C ASN A 4 -23.58 -28.72 5.36
N ASP A 5 -24.40 -29.75 5.41
CA ASP A 5 -24.01 -31.13 5.72
C ASP A 5 -23.98 -32.02 4.47
N TYR A 6 -24.03 -31.41 3.28
CA TYR A 6 -24.25 -32.11 2.02
C TYR A 6 -23.11 -31.93 1.02
N TYR A 7 -22.08 -31.15 1.35
CA TYR A 7 -20.94 -30.93 0.48
C TYR A 7 -19.61 -30.86 1.26
N GLU A 8 -18.80 -31.89 1.11
CA GLU A 8 -17.41 -31.98 1.60
C GLU A 8 -17.25 -31.44 3.04
N ASP A 9 -16.33 -30.50 3.23
CA ASP A 9 -15.89 -29.95 4.51
C ASP A 9 -16.30 -28.48 4.69
N VAL A 10 -17.23 -27.96 3.90
CA VAL A 10 -17.57 -26.51 3.95
C VAL A 10 -18.29 -26.09 5.24
N HIS A 11 -18.77 -27.05 6.03
CA HIS A 11 -19.25 -26.82 7.41
C HIS A 11 -18.14 -26.88 8.45
N LEU A 12 -16.94 -27.35 8.11
CA LEU A 12 -15.82 -27.40 9.02
C LEU A 12 -15.16 -26.03 9.13
N THR A 13 -14.41 -25.84 10.20
CA THR A 13 -13.73 -24.59 10.52
C THR A 13 -12.41 -24.46 9.77
N TYR A 14 -11.99 -25.47 9.03
CA TYR A 14 -10.76 -25.51 8.24
C TYR A 14 -11.01 -25.57 6.73
N ASN A 15 -9.94 -25.43 5.96
CA ASN A 15 -9.88 -25.33 4.50
C ASN A 15 -10.48 -24.05 3.90
N TRP A 16 -10.06 -23.79 2.67
CA TRP A 16 -10.44 -22.62 1.90
C TRP A 16 -11.46 -23.01 0.84
N LEU A 17 -12.57 -22.29 0.73
CA LEU A 17 -13.59 -22.60 -0.27
C LEU A 17 -13.03 -22.57 -1.71
N TYR A 18 -12.07 -21.67 -1.97
CA TYR A 18 -11.43 -21.54 -3.29
C TYR A 18 -10.51 -22.72 -3.66
N THR A 19 -10.24 -23.66 -2.74
CA THR A 19 -9.50 -24.89 -3.05
C THR A 19 -10.42 -26.06 -3.40
N GLN A 20 -11.72 -25.99 -3.07
CA GLN A 20 -12.67 -27.10 -3.18
C GLN A 20 -13.57 -27.05 -4.43
N ASP A 21 -13.57 -25.94 -5.20
CA ASP A 21 -14.38 -25.86 -6.43
C ASP A 21 -13.85 -24.79 -7.41
N ASN A 22 -14.00 -25.05 -8.71
CA ASN A 22 -13.71 -24.12 -9.82
C ASN A 22 -14.67 -22.91 -9.87
N ARG A 23 -15.49 -22.65 -8.84
CA ARG A 23 -16.38 -21.48 -8.80
C ARG A 23 -15.65 -20.18 -8.44
N VAL A 24 -14.60 -20.27 -7.63
CA VAL A 24 -13.78 -19.12 -7.21
C VAL A 24 -12.32 -19.32 -7.61
N TYR A 25 -12.10 -19.99 -8.75
CA TYR A 25 -10.77 -20.30 -9.30
C TYR A 25 -9.88 -19.06 -9.44
N TRP A 26 -10.47 -17.89 -9.72
CA TRP A 26 -9.74 -16.64 -9.82
C TRP A 26 -9.06 -16.27 -8.51
N TRP A 27 -9.64 -16.60 -7.34
CA TRP A 27 -9.01 -16.34 -6.05
C TRP A 27 -7.72 -17.16 -5.89
N ALA A 28 -7.74 -18.43 -6.31
CA ALA A 28 -6.53 -19.25 -6.32
C ALA A 28 -5.42 -18.61 -7.19
N ARG A 29 -5.78 -18.02 -8.35
CA ARG A 29 -4.84 -17.30 -9.22
C ARG A 29 -4.29 -16.03 -8.58
N VAL A 30 -5.13 -15.22 -7.94
CA VAL A 30 -4.67 -13.98 -7.28
C VAL A 30 -3.78 -14.32 -6.07
N MET A 31 -4.04 -15.43 -5.37
CA MET A 31 -3.18 -15.93 -4.29
C MET A 31 -1.80 -16.42 -4.76
N GLU A 32 -1.53 -16.56 -6.06
CA GLU A 32 -0.17 -16.81 -6.57
C GLU A 32 0.70 -15.54 -6.51
N ASP A 33 0.09 -14.35 -6.48
CA ASP A 33 0.77 -13.06 -6.42
C ASP A 33 1.20 -12.72 -4.99
N SER A 34 2.50 -12.46 -4.79
CA SER A 34 3.08 -12.16 -3.48
C SER A 34 2.66 -10.79 -2.95
N TRP A 35 2.49 -9.79 -3.81
CA TRP A 35 2.02 -8.46 -3.41
C TRP A 35 0.60 -8.56 -2.88
N PHE A 36 -0.29 -9.25 -3.60
CA PHE A 36 -1.68 -9.45 -3.16
C PHE A 36 -1.75 -10.18 -1.82
N ARG A 37 -1.00 -11.27 -1.65
CA ARG A 37 -0.96 -12.01 -0.39
C ARG A 37 -0.52 -11.16 0.79
N ASN A 38 0.49 -10.31 0.58
CA ASN A 38 0.97 -9.39 1.62
C ASN A 38 -0.11 -8.34 1.98
N GLN A 39 -0.77 -7.75 0.98
CA GLN A 39 -1.87 -6.81 1.22
C GLN A 39 -3.07 -7.47 1.92
N LEU A 40 -3.43 -8.69 1.49
CA LEU A 40 -4.47 -9.49 2.12
C LEU A 40 -4.14 -9.79 3.58
N ARG A 41 -2.88 -10.16 3.88
CA ARG A 41 -2.41 -10.39 5.24
C ARG A 41 -2.54 -9.13 6.09
N CYS A 42 -2.10 -7.97 5.59
CA CYS A 42 -2.26 -6.70 6.33
C CYS A 42 -3.73 -6.37 6.61
N ARG A 43 -4.61 -6.53 5.61
CA ARG A 43 -6.04 -6.29 5.78
C ARG A 43 -6.65 -7.27 6.78
N TRP A 44 -6.22 -8.52 6.76
CA TRP A 44 -6.64 -9.51 7.74
C TRP A 44 -6.24 -9.10 9.15
N ASP A 45 -4.97 -8.75 9.38
CA ASP A 45 -4.45 -8.36 10.69
C ASP A 45 -5.23 -7.16 11.26
N GLU A 46 -5.54 -6.16 10.42
CA GLU A 46 -6.38 -5.01 10.79
C GLU A 46 -7.80 -5.43 11.22
N LEU A 47 -8.44 -6.31 10.45
CA LEU A 47 -9.80 -6.74 10.71
C LEU A 47 -9.88 -7.67 11.92
N TYR A 48 -8.95 -8.62 12.03
CA TYR A 48 -8.90 -9.64 13.09
C TYR A 48 -8.70 -9.00 14.47
N GLN A 49 -7.94 -7.91 14.55
CA GLN A 49 -7.76 -7.14 15.78
C GLN A 49 -8.95 -6.20 16.10
N ASN A 50 -9.92 -6.08 15.20
CA ASN A 50 -11.02 -5.11 15.33
C ASN A 50 -12.38 -5.79 15.06
N VAL A 51 -12.96 -5.57 13.88
CA VAL A 51 -14.33 -5.98 13.56
C VAL A 51 -14.52 -7.51 13.40
N LEU A 52 -13.44 -8.26 13.21
CA LEU A 52 -13.45 -9.73 13.18
C LEU A 52 -12.85 -10.33 14.45
N SER A 53 -12.58 -9.54 15.50
CA SER A 53 -12.17 -10.08 16.79
C SER A 53 -13.29 -10.93 17.40
N SER A 54 -12.92 -11.99 18.13
CA SER A 54 -13.88 -12.87 18.83
C SER A 54 -14.81 -12.04 19.74
N GLU A 55 -14.27 -11.07 20.47
CA GLU A 55 -15.05 -10.15 21.32
C GLU A 55 -16.10 -9.35 20.51
N HIS A 56 -15.71 -8.77 19.38
CA HIS A 56 -16.65 -8.02 18.53
C HIS A 56 -17.72 -8.94 17.94
N MET A 57 -17.33 -10.13 17.46
CA MET A 57 -18.26 -11.10 16.90
C MET A 57 -19.27 -11.60 17.94
N HIS A 58 -18.83 -11.88 19.17
CA HIS A 58 -19.73 -12.22 20.28
C HIS A 58 -20.65 -11.06 20.66
N THR A 59 -20.15 -9.82 20.62
CA THR A 59 -20.99 -8.63 20.87
C THR A 59 -22.11 -8.51 19.84
N ILE A 60 -21.86 -8.83 18.57
CA ILE A 60 -22.91 -8.88 17.54
C ILE A 60 -23.96 -9.93 17.89
N ILE A 61 -23.54 -11.14 18.30
CA ILE A 61 -24.47 -12.21 18.71
C ILE A 61 -25.30 -11.75 19.91
N ASP A 62 -24.68 -11.22 20.95
CA ASP A 62 -25.34 -10.74 22.16
C ASP A 62 -26.38 -9.65 21.85
N SER A 63 -25.99 -8.65 21.04
CA SER A 63 -26.89 -7.58 20.64
C SER A 63 -28.09 -8.10 19.83
N THR A 64 -27.88 -9.13 19.00
CA THR A 64 -28.93 -9.76 18.23
C THR A 64 -29.89 -10.53 19.13
N LEU A 65 -29.37 -11.28 20.12
CA LEU A 65 -30.19 -12.00 21.10
C LEU A 65 -31.06 -11.05 21.92
N VAL A 66 -30.54 -9.88 22.30
CA VAL A 66 -31.30 -8.84 23.00
C VAL A 66 -32.46 -8.33 22.13
N VAL A 67 -32.21 -8.06 20.84
CA VAL A 67 -33.25 -7.61 19.90
C VAL A 67 -34.31 -8.70 19.68
N MET A 68 -33.91 -9.97 19.61
CA MET A 68 -34.83 -11.09 19.42
C MET A 68 -35.73 -11.30 20.65
N GLY A 69 -35.17 -11.23 21.87
CA GLY A 69 -35.91 -11.42 23.12
C GLY A 69 -36.83 -12.64 23.11
N GLU A 70 -38.10 -12.46 23.48
CA GLU A 70 -39.10 -13.53 23.56
C GLU A 70 -39.45 -14.18 22.22
N SER A 71 -39.06 -13.60 21.08
CA SER A 71 -39.36 -14.18 19.77
C SER A 71 -38.74 -15.58 19.59
N VAL A 72 -37.59 -15.84 20.22
CA VAL A 72 -36.93 -17.15 20.23
C VAL A 72 -37.89 -18.21 20.81
N SER A 73 -38.44 -17.95 22.00
CA SER A 73 -39.35 -18.88 22.65
C SER A 73 -40.65 -19.08 21.85
N ARG A 74 -41.23 -17.99 21.30
CA ARG A 74 -42.43 -18.08 20.46
C ARG A 74 -42.18 -18.88 19.18
N ASN A 75 -41.00 -18.75 18.58
CA ASN A 75 -40.61 -19.49 17.39
C ASN A 75 -40.61 -21.00 17.67
N PHE A 76 -39.92 -21.46 18.72
CA PHE A 76 -39.83 -22.89 19.01
C PHE A 76 -41.08 -23.48 19.66
N GLN A 77 -41.96 -22.64 20.23
CA GLN A 77 -43.31 -23.07 20.59
C GLN A 77 -44.17 -23.33 19.35
N ARG A 78 -44.05 -22.48 18.32
CA ARG A 78 -44.80 -22.63 17.06
C ARG A 78 -44.25 -23.74 16.18
N TRP A 79 -42.92 -23.87 16.12
CA TRP A 79 -42.16 -24.85 15.34
C TRP A 79 -41.20 -25.60 16.27
N PRO A 80 -41.63 -26.72 16.88
CA PRO A 80 -40.83 -27.47 17.85
C PRO A 80 -39.77 -28.34 17.16
N ILE A 81 -38.79 -27.69 16.51
CA ILE A 81 -37.74 -28.36 15.71
C ILE A 81 -36.41 -28.54 16.46
N LEU A 82 -36.26 -28.01 17.69
CA LEU A 82 -35.07 -28.26 18.50
C LEU A 82 -34.91 -29.76 18.78
N GLY A 83 -33.67 -30.25 18.76
CA GLY A 83 -33.34 -31.67 18.87
C GLY A 83 -33.75 -32.51 17.65
N THR A 84 -34.35 -31.91 16.62
CA THR A 84 -34.79 -32.59 15.39
C THR A 84 -33.94 -32.13 14.22
N TYR A 85 -33.43 -33.08 13.46
CA TYR A 85 -32.70 -32.79 12.24
C TYR A 85 -33.63 -32.19 11.17
N VAL A 86 -33.25 -31.02 10.66
CA VAL A 86 -33.90 -30.34 9.53
C VAL A 86 -32.84 -30.08 8.48
N TRP A 87 -32.95 -30.73 7.32
CA TRP A 87 -31.96 -30.60 6.27
C TRP A 87 -31.97 -29.20 5.63
N PRO A 88 -30.79 -28.61 5.35
CA PRO A 88 -29.45 -29.09 5.71
C PRO A 88 -29.05 -28.61 7.11
N ASN A 89 -28.36 -29.43 7.91
CA ASN A 89 -27.83 -29.01 9.22
C ASN A 89 -26.64 -29.86 9.73
N SER A 90 -25.48 -29.24 9.92
CA SER A 90 -24.27 -29.92 10.42
C SER A 90 -24.26 -30.17 11.94
N PHE A 91 -25.10 -29.49 12.71
CA PHE A 91 -25.17 -29.65 14.17
C PHE A 91 -26.62 -29.54 14.65
N VAL A 92 -27.08 -30.51 15.45
CA VAL A 92 -28.47 -30.53 15.97
C VAL A 92 -28.43 -30.40 17.49
N GLY A 93 -28.61 -29.19 17.97
CA GLY A 93 -28.72 -28.88 19.40
C GLY A 93 -30.07 -29.32 19.97
N GLN A 94 -30.08 -29.84 21.19
CA GLN A 94 -31.31 -30.17 21.92
C GLN A 94 -32.03 -28.92 22.44
N THR A 95 -31.29 -27.82 22.59
CA THR A 95 -31.78 -26.54 23.07
C THR A 95 -31.30 -25.40 22.20
N TYR A 96 -32.00 -24.26 22.24
CA TYR A 96 -31.55 -23.05 21.55
C TYR A 96 -30.17 -22.58 22.04
N SER A 97 -29.88 -22.74 23.34
CA SER A 97 -28.59 -22.37 23.91
C SER A 97 -27.44 -23.25 23.40
N GLU A 98 -27.70 -24.52 23.06
CA GLU A 98 -26.70 -25.36 22.40
C GLU A 98 -26.41 -24.90 20.96
N GLU A 99 -27.44 -24.49 20.22
CA GLU A 99 -27.28 -23.92 18.87
C GLU A 99 -26.48 -22.60 18.91
N GLU A 100 -26.78 -21.75 19.88
CA GLU A 100 -26.02 -20.52 20.12
C GLU A 100 -24.55 -20.80 20.46
N TRP A 101 -24.32 -21.74 21.39
CA TRP A 101 -22.97 -22.16 21.79
C TRP A 101 -22.18 -22.71 20.60
N PHE A 102 -22.81 -23.53 19.76
CA PHE A 102 -22.19 -24.05 18.55
C PHE A 102 -21.81 -22.93 17.57
N LEU A 103 -22.69 -21.96 17.33
CA LEU A 103 -22.40 -20.80 16.48
C LEU A 103 -21.19 -20.03 16.96
N ARG A 104 -21.10 -19.77 18.28
CA ARG A 104 -19.99 -19.04 18.89
C ARG A 104 -18.66 -19.75 18.66
N ASN A 105 -18.57 -21.00 19.07
CA ASN A 105 -17.31 -21.76 18.93
C ASN A 105 -16.94 -21.96 17.47
N TRP A 106 -17.91 -22.19 16.59
CA TRP A 106 -17.61 -22.32 15.17
C TRP A 106 -16.98 -21.05 14.61
N ILE A 107 -17.46 -19.87 15.02
CA ILE A 107 -16.87 -18.58 14.61
C ILE A 107 -15.45 -18.46 15.16
N ASP A 108 -15.24 -18.73 16.45
CA ASP A 108 -13.92 -18.62 17.09
C ASP A 108 -12.91 -19.56 16.43
N ASP A 109 -13.24 -20.84 16.32
CA ASP A 109 -12.39 -21.87 15.70
C ASP A 109 -12.07 -21.50 14.25
N ARG A 110 -13.05 -20.94 13.51
CA ARG A 110 -12.82 -20.53 12.12
C ARG A 110 -11.90 -19.33 12.03
N LEU A 111 -12.10 -18.32 12.87
CA LEU A 111 -11.29 -17.12 12.91
C LEU A 111 -9.84 -17.44 13.29
N GLU A 112 -9.64 -18.26 14.32
CA GLU A 112 -8.33 -18.74 14.75
C GLU A 112 -7.64 -19.55 13.65
N TRP A 113 -8.38 -20.46 13.00
CA TRP A 113 -7.84 -21.22 11.88
C TRP A 113 -7.42 -20.30 10.73
N MET A 114 -8.23 -19.32 10.36
CA MET A 114 -7.89 -18.40 9.27
C MET A 114 -6.63 -17.59 9.60
N ASP A 115 -6.53 -17.06 10.83
CA ASP A 115 -5.37 -16.29 11.30
C ASP A 115 -4.06 -17.07 11.20
N GLY A 116 -4.09 -18.35 11.58
CA GLY A 116 -2.94 -19.25 11.48
C GLY A 116 -2.61 -19.77 10.08
N ARG A 117 -3.41 -19.43 9.05
CA ARG A 117 -3.30 -20.03 7.71
C ARG A 117 -3.10 -19.04 6.58
N TRP A 118 -3.32 -17.75 6.80
CA TRP A 118 -2.97 -16.74 5.81
C TRP A 118 -1.48 -16.77 5.49
N GLY A 119 -1.14 -16.92 4.22
CA GLY A 119 0.21 -16.80 3.73
C GLY A 119 0.54 -15.36 3.33
N GLY A 120 1.82 -15.00 3.39
CA GLY A 120 2.29 -13.63 3.12
C GLY A 120 2.83 -12.99 4.40
N GLN A 121 3.47 -11.85 4.27
CA GLN A 121 3.94 -11.05 5.39
C GLN A 121 3.26 -9.70 5.30
N CYS A 122 2.63 -9.25 6.39
CA CYS A 122 2.25 -7.85 6.43
C CYS A 122 3.52 -7.03 6.59
N TRP A 123 3.94 -6.39 5.51
CA TRP A 123 4.91 -5.32 5.55
C TRP A 123 4.10 -4.04 5.68
N PRO A 124 3.94 -3.48 6.89
CA PRO A 124 3.43 -2.13 6.98
C PRO A 124 4.35 -1.30 6.08
N LEU A 125 3.78 -0.61 5.10
CA LEU A 125 4.47 0.53 4.53
C LEU A 125 4.79 1.39 5.74
N SER A 126 6.08 1.62 5.97
CA SER A 126 6.54 2.36 7.13
C SER A 126 5.69 3.63 7.26
N ASP A 127 5.09 3.84 8.43
CA ASP A 127 4.44 5.11 8.80
C ASP A 127 5.49 6.21 9.02
N GLU A 128 6.77 5.89 8.76
CA GLU A 128 7.74 6.88 8.32
C GLU A 128 7.14 7.51 7.08
N SER A 129 6.55 8.70 7.27
CA SER A 129 6.32 9.70 6.23
C SER A 129 7.30 9.41 5.13
N GLU A 130 6.82 9.09 3.91
CA GLU A 130 7.70 8.94 2.74
C GLU A 130 8.85 9.90 2.97
N GLU A 131 10.08 9.39 3.15
CA GLU A 131 11.23 10.26 3.07
C GLU A 131 11.14 10.77 1.63
N VAL A 132 10.38 11.86 1.47
CA VAL A 132 10.40 12.70 0.31
C VAL A 132 11.83 13.12 0.35
N ILE A 133 12.68 12.42 -0.42
CA ILE A 133 14.04 12.84 -0.69
C ILE A 133 13.84 14.30 -1.06
N PRO A 134 14.19 15.26 -0.18
CA PRO A 134 13.93 16.64 -0.50
C PRO A 134 14.69 16.84 -1.80
N LEU A 135 13.99 17.33 -2.83
CA LEU A 135 14.68 17.78 -4.02
C LEU A 135 15.86 18.60 -3.50
N PRO A 136 17.11 18.28 -3.87
CA PRO A 136 18.24 19.06 -3.41
C PRO A 136 17.84 20.52 -3.64
N GLU A 137 18.05 21.39 -2.64
CA GLU A 137 17.93 22.84 -2.78
C GLU A 137 18.93 23.29 -3.85
N SER A 138 18.60 22.96 -5.08
CA SER A 138 19.30 23.28 -6.30
C SER A 138 18.52 24.48 -6.78
N GLY A 139 19.22 25.58 -7.02
CA GLY A 139 18.63 26.85 -7.39
C GLY A 139 17.77 26.80 -8.65
N ARG A 140 17.47 27.93 -9.26
CA ARG A 140 16.67 27.95 -10.49
C ARG A 140 17.58 28.16 -11.68
N ILE A 141 17.29 27.43 -12.76
CA ILE A 141 17.89 27.71 -14.07
C ILE A 141 16.82 28.29 -14.98
N TYR A 142 17.09 29.45 -15.59
CA TYR A 142 16.11 30.15 -16.40
C TYR A 142 16.75 30.98 -17.53
N PRO A 143 16.04 31.19 -18.65
CA PRO A 143 14.80 30.49 -18.99
C PRO A 143 15.06 28.99 -19.20
N ASN A 144 14.04 28.17 -18.98
CA ASN A 144 14.10 26.73 -19.24
C ASN A 144 12.68 26.23 -19.54
N PRO A 145 12.33 25.98 -20.82
CA PRO A 145 13.21 25.86 -21.99
C PRO A 145 13.92 27.15 -22.43
N SER A 146 15.08 27.02 -23.11
CA SER A 146 15.92 28.14 -23.58
C SER A 146 16.55 27.84 -24.94
N ASP A 147 16.97 28.87 -25.68
CA ASP A 147 17.83 28.74 -26.86
C ASP A 147 19.32 28.55 -26.47
N LEU A 148 19.60 28.69 -25.17
CA LEU A 148 20.90 28.70 -24.52
C LEU A 148 21.87 29.81 -24.93
N SER A 149 21.38 30.89 -25.55
CA SER A 149 22.19 32.10 -25.81
C SER A 149 22.28 33.02 -24.59
N SER A 150 21.32 32.93 -23.66
CA SER A 150 21.28 33.72 -22.42
C SER A 150 20.51 32.96 -21.34
N THR A 151 21.22 32.08 -20.64
CA THR A 151 20.67 31.26 -19.54
C THR A 151 21.38 31.60 -18.25
N PHE A 152 20.62 31.66 -17.16
CA PHE A 152 21.07 32.07 -15.84
C PHE A 152 20.81 30.96 -14.83
N VAL A 153 21.70 30.82 -13.84
CA VAL A 153 21.55 29.89 -12.73
C VAL A 153 21.63 30.64 -11.41
N ASP A 154 20.63 30.47 -10.56
CA ASP A 154 20.70 30.92 -9.17
C ASP A 154 21.63 29.98 -8.39
N LEU A 155 22.71 30.54 -7.88
CA LEU A 155 23.72 29.84 -7.08
C LEU A 155 23.51 30.12 -5.58
N ASP A 156 22.25 30.22 -5.16
CA ASP A 156 21.83 30.61 -3.82
C ASP A 156 22.62 29.86 -2.73
N GLY A 157 23.21 30.62 -1.81
CA GLY A 157 23.97 30.07 -0.68
C GLY A 157 25.39 29.60 -1.00
N LEU A 158 25.95 29.90 -2.18
CA LEU A 158 27.40 29.88 -2.40
C LEU A 158 28.03 31.21 -1.95
N MET A 159 29.13 31.12 -1.18
CA MET A 159 30.02 32.26 -0.93
C MET A 159 30.98 32.44 -2.11
N GLU A 160 31.80 33.49 -2.08
CA GLU A 160 32.83 33.72 -3.09
C GLU A 160 33.71 32.46 -3.28
N THR A 161 33.67 31.86 -4.47
CA THR A 161 34.31 30.57 -4.75
C THR A 161 34.49 30.34 -6.24
N GLU A 162 35.40 29.43 -6.61
CA GLU A 162 35.45 28.89 -7.97
C GLU A 162 34.35 27.84 -8.13
N VAL A 163 33.63 27.95 -9.24
CA VAL A 163 32.50 27.10 -9.59
C VAL A 163 32.81 26.43 -10.92
N SER A 164 32.75 25.09 -10.94
CA SER A 164 32.86 24.32 -12.17
C SER A 164 31.47 24.01 -12.73
N PHE A 165 31.32 24.14 -14.05
CA PHE A 165 30.09 23.85 -14.78
C PHE A 165 30.39 22.73 -15.77
N ILE A 166 29.62 21.65 -15.73
CA ILE A 166 29.74 20.52 -16.66
C ILE A 166 28.37 20.23 -17.24
N LEU A 167 28.24 20.28 -18.56
CA LEU A 167 27.01 19.99 -19.27
C LEU A 167 27.10 18.64 -19.96
N TYR A 168 26.11 17.77 -19.71
CA TYR A 168 25.99 16.46 -20.32
C TYR A 168 24.79 16.39 -21.25
N ASP A 169 24.92 15.67 -22.37
CA ASP A 169 23.77 15.25 -23.17
C ASP A 169 23.05 14.03 -22.55
N MET A 170 21.91 13.62 -23.14
CA MET A 170 21.12 12.47 -22.65
C MET A 170 21.85 11.12 -22.68
N SER A 171 22.98 11.02 -23.38
CA SER A 171 23.82 9.80 -23.36
C SER A 171 24.85 9.81 -22.22
N GLY A 172 24.92 10.90 -21.44
CA GLY A 172 25.93 11.10 -20.39
C GLY A 172 27.27 11.62 -20.91
N ARG A 173 27.35 12.06 -22.19
CA ARG A 173 28.57 12.62 -22.76
C ARG A 173 28.68 14.09 -22.41
N VAL A 174 29.87 14.53 -21.98
CA VAL A 174 30.19 15.94 -21.73
C VAL A 174 30.20 16.71 -23.06
N VAL A 175 29.37 17.75 -23.14
CA VAL A 175 29.22 18.63 -24.33
C VAL A 175 29.74 20.05 -24.09
N HIS A 176 29.88 20.46 -22.84
CA HIS A 176 30.49 21.73 -22.45
C HIS A 176 31.05 21.60 -21.03
N GLN A 177 32.17 22.27 -20.76
CA GLN A 177 32.77 22.36 -19.43
C GLN A 177 33.49 23.69 -19.28
N ASP A 178 33.27 24.37 -18.17
CA ASP A 178 33.89 25.66 -17.86
C ASP A 178 34.11 25.84 -16.35
N VAL A 179 34.99 26.77 -15.97
CA VAL A 179 35.24 27.15 -14.57
C VAL A 179 35.19 28.66 -14.46
N ALA A 180 34.44 29.16 -13.50
CA ALA A 180 34.30 30.59 -13.28
C ALA A 180 34.42 30.98 -11.81
N HIS A 181 34.88 32.21 -11.57
CA HIS A 181 34.91 32.80 -10.24
C HIS A 181 33.54 33.41 -9.92
N TYR A 182 32.85 32.85 -8.92
CA TYR A 182 31.59 33.39 -8.43
C TYR A 182 31.85 34.35 -7.29
N SER A 183 31.39 35.60 -7.43
CA SER A 183 31.67 36.68 -6.48
C SER A 183 30.84 36.59 -5.18
N GLY A 184 29.82 35.74 -5.13
CA GLY A 184 28.88 35.63 -3.99
C GLY A 184 27.96 36.84 -3.82
N ARG A 185 28.04 37.84 -4.70
CA ARG A 185 27.22 39.08 -4.67
C ARG A 185 26.19 39.15 -5.79
N GLU A 186 26.31 38.28 -6.78
CA GLU A 186 25.36 38.15 -7.88
C GLU A 186 24.16 37.34 -7.42
N PHE A 187 22.94 37.73 -7.85
CA PHE A 187 21.74 36.94 -7.58
C PHE A 187 21.65 35.71 -8.50
N ALA A 188 22.26 35.80 -9.70
CA ALA A 188 22.29 34.73 -10.67
C ALA A 188 23.57 34.82 -11.52
N TYR A 189 24.12 33.67 -11.86
CA TYR A 189 25.28 33.55 -12.74
C TYR A 189 24.83 33.34 -14.19
N ALA A 190 25.36 34.13 -15.12
CA ALA A 190 25.09 33.99 -16.54
C ALA A 190 25.99 32.90 -17.15
N LEU A 191 25.38 31.85 -17.70
CA LEU A 191 26.10 30.83 -18.47
C LEU A 191 26.65 31.42 -19.77
N PRO A 192 27.75 30.86 -20.33
CA PRO A 192 28.23 31.24 -21.64
C PRO A 192 27.19 30.97 -22.73
N ASP A 193 27.40 31.53 -23.92
CA ASP A 193 26.55 31.26 -25.09
C ASP A 193 26.74 29.80 -25.54
N LEU A 194 25.70 28.98 -25.32
CA LEU A 194 25.62 27.56 -25.70
C LEU A 194 24.60 27.34 -26.83
N SER A 195 24.28 28.39 -27.59
CA SER A 195 23.39 28.33 -28.77
C SER A 195 23.93 27.41 -29.87
N TYR A 196 25.20 27.01 -29.84
CA TYR A 196 25.81 26.06 -30.77
C TYR A 196 25.40 24.59 -30.55
N LEU A 197 24.82 24.24 -29.39
CA LEU A 197 24.37 22.87 -29.09
C LEU A 197 23.14 22.46 -29.93
N SER A 198 22.89 21.17 -30.12
CA SER A 198 21.67 20.71 -30.80
C SER A 198 20.43 20.85 -29.89
N ASN A 199 19.24 20.93 -30.46
CA ASN A 199 18.01 20.88 -29.66
C ASN A 199 17.88 19.54 -28.92
N GLY A 200 17.48 19.58 -27.66
CA GLY A 200 17.47 18.39 -26.81
C GLY A 200 17.44 18.68 -25.32
N VAL A 201 17.56 17.62 -24.53
CA VAL A 201 17.63 17.69 -23.07
C VAL A 201 19.07 17.51 -22.62
N TYR A 202 19.48 18.32 -21.66
CA TYR A 202 20.82 18.35 -21.09
C TYR A 202 20.75 18.31 -19.57
N THR A 203 21.83 17.85 -18.95
CA THR A 203 22.03 17.88 -17.51
C THR A 203 23.21 18.80 -17.22
N LEU A 204 22.99 19.89 -16.48
CA LEU A 204 24.04 20.78 -16.00
C LEU A 204 24.40 20.40 -14.57
N GLU A 205 25.67 20.08 -14.35
CA GLU A 205 26.26 19.86 -13.06
C GLU A 205 27.10 21.07 -12.66
N ILE A 206 26.95 21.50 -11.41
CA ILE A 206 27.66 22.63 -10.83
C ILE A 206 28.32 22.17 -9.53
N GLU A 207 29.63 22.39 -9.41
CA GLU A 207 30.41 22.05 -8.22
C GLU A 207 31.14 23.29 -7.68
N GLY A 208 30.87 23.64 -6.42
CA GLY A 208 31.57 24.70 -5.68
C GLY A 208 32.51 24.12 -4.60
N GLY A 209 33.57 24.86 -4.25
CA GLY A 209 34.73 24.43 -3.45
C GLY A 209 34.51 23.87 -2.03
N SER A 210 33.26 23.61 -1.62
CA SER A 210 32.91 22.98 -0.33
C SER A 210 31.96 21.77 -0.47
N GLN A 211 32.10 20.96 -1.52
CA GLN A 211 31.25 19.78 -1.81
C GLN A 211 29.76 20.06 -2.08
N LYS A 212 29.38 21.32 -2.37
CA LYS A 212 28.03 21.61 -2.84
C LYS A 212 27.95 21.29 -4.33
N ARG A 213 27.25 20.18 -4.63
CA ARG A 213 26.92 19.73 -5.98
C ARG A 213 25.46 20.05 -6.27
N ALA A 214 25.19 20.81 -7.32
CA ALA A 214 23.84 21.06 -7.83
C ALA A 214 23.70 20.49 -9.24
N VAL A 215 22.52 19.93 -9.55
CA VAL A 215 22.24 19.32 -10.84
C VAL A 215 20.93 19.88 -11.38
N PHE A 216 20.97 20.41 -12.60
CA PHE A 216 19.84 21.02 -13.28
C PHE A 216 19.52 20.30 -14.59
N LYS A 217 18.23 20.09 -14.84
CA LYS A 217 17.76 19.71 -16.17
C LYS A 217 17.62 20.95 -17.03
N LEU A 218 18.19 20.95 -18.23
CA LEU A 218 18.08 21.99 -19.24
C LEU A 218 17.38 21.46 -20.49
N ILE A 219 16.46 22.24 -21.05
CA ILE A 219 15.76 21.91 -22.29
C ILE A 219 16.10 22.98 -23.32
N LYS A 220 16.78 22.57 -24.39
CA LYS A 220 17.06 23.40 -25.55
C LYS A 220 16.01 23.19 -26.65
N HIS A 221 15.46 24.29 -27.14
CA HIS A 221 14.47 24.31 -28.23
C HIS A 221 14.93 25.17 -29.41
#